data_AF-A0A3M1L759-F1
#
_entry.id   AF-A0A3M1L759-F1
#
_cell.length_a   1.000
_cell.length_b   1.000
_cell.length_c   1.000
_cell.angle_alpha   90.00
_cell.angle_beta   90.00
_cell.angle_gamma   90.00
#
_symmetry.space_group_name_H-M   'P 1'
#
loop_
_entity.id
_entity.type
_entity.pdbx_description
1 polymer ?
#
loop_
_entity_poly.entity_id
_entity_poly.type
_entity_poly.pdbx_seq_one_letter_code
_entity_poly.pdbx_strand_id
1 'polypeptide(L)'
;AEVDRVWENYNMGLLTNNERYNQIIDKWTLADNRITEALIRELSEHKQGFNSVYMMLDSGARGSKQQIKQLCGLRGLMAKPRKSGDTGGAIIENPILSNFVDGLSVLEYFISTHGARKGLADTALKTADAGYLTRRLVDVAQDVVIMEEDCDTLRGIETTALKDSEKVIDPLSNRIVGRFTLHDIYHPVTDEIILKAGEYIDEKTAKYIEEVGIESVTIRSVLTCETERGVCRKCYGKNLATGRIAEMGDAVGIIAAQSIGEPGTQLTLRTFHVGGIASVSKTESEIVSKFDGKVEFDNLRTATYVDDNGEESEVVISRTGELRITDPEGKKVYVTLHIPYGATLFVKDGAKVGRGDVICEWDPFNAVIVSEYSGIASFESIEEGVTYRLERDDQTGFAEKVIIEPKNKRKIPTIRILTPEGDELRSYNLPVGAYISIEDGQEVKAGQKIVKIPRNLGKIQDITG
;
A
#
# COMPACT_ATOMS: atom_id res chain seq x y z
N ALA A 1 -17.01 -23.06 9.15
CA ALA A 1 -15.99 -24.08 8.83
C ALA A 1 -14.57 -23.52 8.85
N GLU A 2 -14.19 -22.61 7.94
CA GLU A 2 -12.82 -22.04 7.95
C GLU A 2 -12.54 -21.22 9.22
N VAL A 3 -13.49 -20.37 9.65
CA VAL A 3 -13.36 -19.59 10.90
C VAL A 3 -13.27 -20.50 12.13
N ASP A 4 -14.01 -21.61 12.15
CA ASP A 4 -13.98 -22.57 13.27
C ASP A 4 -12.62 -23.25 13.38
N ARG A 5 -11.97 -23.58 12.27
CA ARG A 5 -10.59 -24.11 12.26
C ARG A 5 -9.59 -23.11 12.84
N VAL A 6 -9.75 -21.81 12.56
CA VAL A 6 -8.89 -20.77 13.15
C VAL A 6 -9.07 -20.72 14.67
N TRP A 7 -10.31 -20.86 15.15
CA TRP A 7 -10.60 -20.99 16.58
C TRP A 7 -10.05 -22.27 17.21
N GLU A 8 -10.12 -23.40 16.51
CA GLU A 8 -9.52 -24.66 16.96
C GLU A 8 -8.00 -24.53 17.10
N ASN A 9 -7.32 -23.98 16.08
CA ASN A 9 -5.88 -23.73 16.11
C ASN A 9 -5.48 -22.80 17.27
N TYR A 10 -6.28 -21.76 17.52
CA TYR A 10 -6.09 -20.88 18.68
C TYR A 10 -6.27 -21.64 20.00
N ASN A 11 -7.33 -22.45 20.14
CA ASN A 11 -7.56 -23.26 21.33
C ASN A 11 -6.48 -24.32 21.57
N MET A 12 -5.82 -24.79 20.51
CA MET A 12 -4.66 -25.68 20.57
C MET A 12 -3.33 -24.95 20.87
N GLY A 13 -3.35 -23.61 20.94
CA GLY A 13 -2.15 -22.80 21.21
C GLY A 13 -1.23 -22.58 20.02
N LEU A 14 -1.69 -22.86 18.80
CA LEU A 14 -0.90 -22.70 17.58
C LEU A 14 -0.90 -21.26 17.06
N LEU A 15 -1.85 -20.44 17.50
CA LEU A 15 -2.04 -19.06 17.05
C LEU A 15 -2.12 -18.11 18.23
N THR A 16 -1.58 -16.91 18.07
CA THR A 16 -1.78 -15.81 19.03
C THR A 16 -3.17 -15.19 18.85
N ASN A 17 -3.68 -14.48 19.86
CA ASN A 17 -4.97 -13.79 19.73
C ASN A 17 -4.96 -12.73 18.60
N ASN A 18 -3.83 -12.06 18.37
CA ASN A 18 -3.68 -11.10 17.27
C ASN A 18 -3.67 -11.80 15.90
N GLU A 19 -2.98 -12.93 15.78
CA GLU A 19 -2.97 -13.74 14.55
C GLU A 19 -4.37 -14.30 14.26
N ARG A 20 -5.04 -14.86 15.28
CA ARG A 20 -6.44 -15.31 15.20
C ARG A 20 -7.36 -14.21 14.70
N TYR A 21 -7.30 -13.03 15.32
CA TYR A 21 -8.11 -11.86 14.96
C TYR A 21 -7.93 -11.46 13.49
N ASN A 22 -6.67 -11.34 13.05
CA ASN A 22 -6.35 -10.95 11.68
C ASN A 22 -6.79 -12.02 10.66
N GLN A 23 -6.56 -13.30 10.95
CA GLN A 23 -6.99 -14.39 10.08
C GLN A 23 -8.51 -14.44 9.94
N ILE A 24 -9.27 -14.25 11.03
CA ILE A 24 -10.73 -14.22 10.98
C ILE A 24 -11.22 -13.09 10.08
N ILE A 25 -10.66 -11.89 10.22
CA ILE A 25 -10.99 -10.73 9.38
C ILE A 25 -10.69 -11.01 7.90
N ASP A 26 -9.55 -11.62 7.60
CA ASP A 26 -9.18 -11.96 6.24
C ASP A 26 -10.14 -12.99 5.63
N LYS A 27 -10.51 -14.05 6.38
CA LYS A 27 -11.50 -15.03 5.94
C LYS A 27 -12.86 -14.41 5.63
N TRP A 28 -13.32 -13.48 6.48
CA TRP A 28 -14.57 -12.76 6.23
C TRP A 28 -14.47 -11.83 5.03
N THR A 29 -13.33 -11.17 4.84
CA THR A 29 -13.08 -10.30 3.68
C THR A 29 -13.07 -11.11 2.38
N LEU A 30 -12.47 -12.31 2.40
CA LEU A 30 -12.49 -13.21 1.25
C LEU A 30 -13.91 -13.69 0.91
N ALA A 31 -14.70 -14.05 1.92
CA ALA A 31 -16.10 -14.42 1.74
C ALA A 31 -16.92 -13.25 1.17
N ASP A 32 -16.72 -12.04 1.69
CA ASP A 32 -17.36 -10.81 1.22
C ASP A 32 -17.07 -10.53 -0.26
N ASN A 33 -15.81 -10.65 -0.68
CA ASN A 33 -15.40 -10.47 -2.07
C ASN A 33 -16.01 -11.53 -2.99
N ARG A 34 -15.95 -12.80 -2.61
CA ARG A 34 -16.55 -13.91 -3.41
C ARG A 34 -18.05 -13.71 -3.61
N ILE A 35 -18.77 -13.32 -2.56
CA ILE A 35 -20.21 -13.06 -2.65
C ILE A 35 -20.48 -11.83 -3.52
N THR A 36 -19.66 -10.78 -3.41
CA THR A 36 -19.80 -9.57 -4.24
C THR A 36 -19.59 -9.87 -5.72
N GLU A 37 -18.58 -10.65 -6.07
CA GLU A 37 -18.30 -11.03 -7.46
C GLU A 37 -19.40 -11.91 -8.04
N ALA A 38 -19.86 -12.92 -7.29
CA ALA A 38 -20.97 -13.78 -7.69
C ALA A 38 -22.26 -12.95 -7.90
N LEU A 39 -22.59 -12.06 -6.96
CA LEU A 39 -23.75 -11.19 -7.03
C LEU A 39 -23.70 -10.29 -8.28
N ILE A 40 -22.57 -9.64 -8.56
CA ILE A 40 -22.44 -8.77 -9.72
C ILE A 40 -22.59 -9.56 -11.02
N ARG A 41 -22.00 -10.76 -11.09
CA ARG A 41 -22.12 -11.63 -12.26
C ARG A 41 -23.57 -12.03 -12.50
N GLU A 42 -24.29 -12.50 -11.48
CA GLU A 42 -25.71 -12.83 -11.60
C GLU A 42 -26.57 -11.62 -12.00
N LEU A 43 -26.30 -10.45 -11.42
CA LEU A 43 -27.01 -9.21 -11.77
C LEU A 43 -26.78 -8.78 -13.22
N SER A 44 -25.59 -9.06 -13.77
CA SER A 44 -25.24 -8.76 -15.17
C SER A 44 -25.94 -9.68 -16.17
N GLU A 45 -26.18 -10.94 -15.81
CA GLU A 45 -26.90 -11.90 -16.65
C GLU A 45 -28.43 -11.75 -16.52
N HIS A 46 -28.89 -11.29 -15.35
CA HIS A 46 -30.30 -11.14 -15.04
C HIS A 46 -31.01 -10.17 -15.99
N LYS A 47 -32.17 -10.58 -16.51
CA LYS A 47 -32.94 -9.83 -17.52
C LYS A 47 -32.08 -9.43 -18.74
N GLN A 48 -31.16 -10.29 -19.16
CA GLN A 48 -30.25 -10.02 -20.29
C GLN A 48 -29.45 -8.71 -20.09
N GLY A 49 -29.05 -8.40 -18.85
CA GLY A 49 -28.33 -7.18 -18.50
C GLY A 49 -29.21 -5.95 -18.23
N PHE A 50 -30.53 -6.05 -18.42
CA PHE A 50 -31.47 -4.96 -18.13
C PHE A 50 -31.97 -4.94 -16.68
N ASN A 51 -31.18 -5.46 -15.74
CA ASN A 51 -31.44 -5.23 -14.33
C ASN A 51 -31.19 -3.74 -14.01
N SER A 52 -32.20 -3.03 -13.51
CA SER A 52 -32.11 -1.59 -13.26
C SER A 52 -30.98 -1.22 -12.29
N VAL A 53 -30.70 -2.04 -11.28
CA VAL A 53 -29.61 -1.79 -10.31
C VAL A 53 -28.25 -1.97 -10.98
N TYR A 54 -28.12 -3.00 -11.83
CA TYR A 54 -26.91 -3.21 -12.61
C TYR A 54 -26.70 -2.10 -13.64
N MET A 55 -27.75 -1.69 -14.36
CA MET A 55 -27.67 -0.57 -15.31
C MET A 55 -27.25 0.73 -14.62
N MET A 56 -27.70 1.02 -13.40
CA MET A 56 -27.26 2.19 -12.64
C MET A 56 -25.76 2.14 -12.28
N LEU A 57 -25.24 0.94 -12.01
CA LEU A 57 -23.81 0.71 -11.77
C LEU A 57 -22.99 0.85 -13.07
N ASP A 58 -23.39 0.14 -14.12
CA ASP A 58 -22.67 0.04 -15.39
C ASP A 58 -22.65 1.37 -16.15
N SER A 59 -23.77 2.10 -16.13
CA SER A 59 -23.84 3.46 -16.69
C SER A 59 -23.03 4.51 -15.91
N GLY A 60 -22.57 4.19 -14.69
CA GLY A 60 -21.92 5.15 -13.80
C GLY A 60 -22.85 6.28 -13.30
N ALA A 61 -24.16 6.17 -13.51
CA ALA A 61 -25.11 7.22 -13.13
C ALA A 61 -25.17 7.43 -11.62
N ARG A 62 -25.29 6.33 -10.86
CA ARG A 62 -25.25 6.33 -9.39
C ARG A 62 -25.14 4.90 -8.88
N GLY A 63 -24.22 4.65 -7.97
CA GLY A 63 -24.06 3.34 -7.37
C GLY A 63 -22.61 2.91 -7.33
N SER A 64 -22.25 2.09 -6.35
CA SER A 64 -20.98 1.39 -6.33
C SER A 64 -21.21 -0.09 -6.06
N LYS A 65 -20.21 -0.91 -6.41
CA LYS A 65 -20.22 -2.36 -6.10
C LYS A 65 -20.47 -2.61 -4.61
N GLN A 66 -19.88 -1.79 -3.74
CA GLN A 66 -20.06 -1.86 -2.28
C GLN A 66 -21.48 -1.53 -1.82
N GLN A 67 -22.18 -0.61 -2.50
CA GLN A 67 -23.57 -0.28 -2.17
C GLN A 67 -24.52 -1.40 -2.59
N ILE A 68 -24.31 -1.98 -3.77
CA ILE A 68 -25.10 -3.11 -4.27
C ILE A 68 -24.92 -4.34 -3.38
N LYS A 69 -23.68 -4.59 -2.95
CA LYS A 69 -23.35 -5.63 -1.97
C LYS A 69 -24.19 -5.51 -0.70
N GLN A 70 -24.30 -4.31 -0.12
CA GLN A 70 -25.09 -4.11 1.10
C GLN A 70 -26.59 -4.30 0.89
N LEU A 71 -27.09 -4.04 -0.32
CA LEU A 71 -28.50 -4.20 -0.64
C LEU A 71 -28.89 -5.68 -0.67
N CYS A 72 -28.17 -6.50 -1.44
CA CYS A 72 -28.60 -7.85 -1.78
C CYS A 72 -27.62 -8.98 -1.41
N GLY A 73 -26.40 -8.64 -0.98
CA GLY A 73 -25.37 -9.61 -0.60
C GLY A 73 -25.27 -9.73 0.92
N LEU A 74 -24.26 -9.08 1.48
CA LEU A 74 -24.08 -8.92 2.93
C LEU A 74 -23.58 -7.52 3.26
N ARG A 75 -23.87 -7.08 4.48
CA ARG A 75 -23.40 -5.79 4.97
C ARG A 75 -21.92 -5.82 5.37
N GLY A 76 -21.44 -6.94 5.93
CA GLY A 76 -20.02 -7.22 6.13
C GLY A 76 -19.42 -6.70 7.43
N LEU A 77 -18.10 -6.53 7.42
CA LEU A 77 -17.30 -6.14 8.58
C LEU A 77 -17.44 -4.66 8.91
N MET A 78 -17.61 -4.36 10.20
CA MET A 78 -17.80 -3.00 10.69
C MET A 78 -16.60 -2.49 11.49
N ALA A 79 -16.27 -1.21 11.34
CA ALA A 79 -15.22 -0.56 12.13
C ALA A 79 -15.70 -0.25 13.55
N LYS A 80 -14.86 -0.55 14.54
CA LYS A 80 -15.10 -0.20 15.95
C LYS A 80 -14.74 1.28 16.18
N PRO A 81 -15.56 2.05 16.91
CA PRO A 81 -15.17 3.38 17.34
C PRO A 81 -14.04 3.29 18.37
N ARG A 82 -12.86 3.74 18.00
CA ARG A 82 -11.69 3.83 18.90
C ARG A 82 -11.75 5.12 19.74
N LYS A 83 -11.46 5.00 21.03
CA LYS A 83 -11.09 6.14 21.89
C LYS A 83 -9.59 6.40 21.76
N SER A 84 -9.16 7.65 21.94
CA SER A 84 -7.72 7.99 21.99
C SER A 84 -7.04 7.18 23.10
N GLY A 85 -6.18 6.24 22.71
CA GLY A 85 -5.48 5.31 23.63
C GLY A 85 -5.95 3.85 23.60
N ASP A 86 -6.98 3.50 22.81
CA ASP A 86 -7.40 2.09 22.64
C ASP A 86 -6.47 1.35 21.67
N THR A 87 -5.76 0.33 22.18
CA THR A 87 -4.89 -0.57 21.41
C THR A 87 -5.65 -1.76 20.80
N GLY A 88 -6.95 -1.91 21.07
CA GLY A 88 -7.75 -3.02 20.56
C GLY A 88 -8.02 -2.99 19.05
N GLY A 89 -8.46 -4.12 18.49
CA GLY A 89 -8.78 -4.31 17.08
C GLY A 89 -9.66 -3.21 16.47
N ALA A 90 -9.30 -2.75 15.26
CA ALA A 90 -9.99 -1.66 14.55
C ALA A 90 -11.36 -2.08 13.98
N ILE A 91 -11.54 -3.38 13.76
CA ILE A 91 -12.69 -3.99 13.09
C ILE A 91 -13.36 -4.97 14.06
N ILE A 92 -14.67 -5.06 14.01
CA ILE A 92 -15.44 -6.03 14.80
C ILE A 92 -15.35 -7.40 14.10
N GLU A 93 -14.94 -8.44 14.84
CA GLU A 93 -14.72 -9.79 14.31
C GLU A 93 -16.00 -10.44 13.75
N ASN A 94 -17.14 -10.10 14.33
CA ASN A 94 -18.43 -10.65 13.94
C ASN A 94 -19.04 -9.78 12.82
N PRO A 95 -19.11 -10.26 11.58
CA PRO A 95 -19.71 -9.51 10.49
C PRO A 95 -21.23 -9.50 10.58
N ILE A 96 -21.84 -8.54 9.88
CA ILE A 96 -23.28 -8.53 9.63
C ILE A 96 -23.55 -9.36 8.38
N LEU A 97 -24.13 -10.54 8.57
CA LEU A 97 -24.44 -11.48 7.48
C LEU A 97 -25.69 -11.05 6.70
N SER A 98 -26.62 -10.38 7.39
CA SER A 98 -27.87 -9.92 6.79
C SER A 98 -27.65 -8.75 5.83
N ASN A 99 -28.56 -8.58 4.88
CA ASN A 99 -28.58 -7.48 3.91
C ASN A 99 -29.81 -6.59 4.11
N PHE A 100 -29.92 -5.51 3.33
CA PHE A 100 -31.05 -4.59 3.47
C PHE A 100 -32.39 -5.13 2.93
N VAL A 101 -32.36 -6.11 2.03
CA VAL A 101 -33.58 -6.76 1.52
C VAL A 101 -34.17 -7.70 2.57
N ASP A 102 -33.34 -8.48 3.25
CA ASP A 102 -33.72 -9.43 4.29
C ASP A 102 -34.00 -8.72 5.63
N GLY A 103 -33.41 -7.53 5.82
CA GLY A 103 -33.53 -6.73 7.04
C GLY A 103 -32.41 -7.04 8.04
N LEU A 104 -32.25 -6.15 9.03
CA LEU A 104 -31.22 -6.24 10.06
C LEU A 104 -31.85 -6.57 11.41
N SER A 105 -31.22 -7.45 12.18
CA SER A 105 -31.57 -7.64 13.59
C SER A 105 -31.22 -6.41 14.42
N VAL A 106 -31.79 -6.32 15.63
CA VAL A 106 -31.52 -5.19 16.56
C VAL A 106 -30.03 -5.07 16.88
N LEU A 107 -29.33 -6.20 17.06
CA LEU A 107 -27.90 -6.22 17.36
C LEU A 107 -27.06 -5.76 16.16
N GLU A 108 -27.35 -6.27 14.96
CA GLU A 108 -26.63 -5.89 13.73
C GLU A 108 -26.83 -4.40 13.41
N TYR A 109 -28.06 -3.90 13.57
CA TYR A 109 -28.36 -2.49 13.41
C TYR A 109 -27.57 -1.65 14.42
N PHE A 110 -27.60 -2.02 15.71
CA PHE A 110 -26.86 -1.32 16.76
C PHE A 110 -25.35 -1.28 16.50
N ILE A 111 -24.75 -2.39 16.06
CA ILE A 111 -23.35 -2.45 15.66
C ILE A 111 -23.07 -1.47 14.51
N SER A 112 -23.93 -1.46 13.48
CA SER A 112 -23.78 -0.56 12.33
C SER A 112 -23.91 0.93 12.71
N THR A 113 -24.67 1.27 13.76
CA THR A 113 -24.84 2.69 14.16
C THR A 113 -23.56 3.34 14.68
N HIS A 114 -22.65 2.56 15.28
CA HIS A 114 -21.41 3.09 15.85
C HIS A 114 -20.48 3.63 14.76
N GLY A 115 -20.28 2.84 13.70
CA GLY A 115 -19.49 3.24 12.53
C GLY A 115 -20.10 4.43 11.79
N ALA A 116 -21.42 4.41 11.58
CA ALA A 116 -22.14 5.49 10.91
C ALA A 116 -22.08 6.81 11.71
N ARG A 117 -22.28 6.75 13.03
CA ARG A 117 -22.21 7.94 13.89
C ARG A 117 -20.81 8.54 13.91
N LYS A 118 -19.77 7.71 13.97
CA LYS A 118 -18.38 8.18 13.89
C LYS A 118 -18.12 8.85 12.54
N GLY A 119 -18.50 8.21 11.44
CA GLY A 119 -18.34 8.78 10.09
C GLY A 119 -19.04 10.14 9.94
N LEU A 120 -20.29 10.27 10.40
CA LEU A 120 -21.02 11.54 10.38
C LEU A 120 -20.39 12.61 11.26
N ALA A 121 -19.88 12.24 12.43
CA ALA A 121 -19.19 13.17 13.32
C ALA A 121 -17.85 13.63 12.72
N ASP A 122 -17.06 12.70 12.16
CA ASP A 122 -15.78 12.99 11.52
C ASP A 122 -15.97 13.86 10.28
N THR A 123 -17.00 13.60 9.48
CA THR A 123 -17.43 14.49 8.39
C THR A 123 -17.62 15.91 8.92
N ALA A 124 -18.45 16.09 9.96
CA ALA A 124 -18.81 17.41 10.45
C ALA A 124 -17.59 18.17 11.00
N LEU A 125 -16.69 17.48 11.71
CA LEU A 125 -15.51 18.08 12.32
C LEU A 125 -14.41 18.36 11.28
N LYS A 126 -14.03 17.37 10.46
CA LYS A 126 -12.92 17.50 9.51
C LYS A 126 -13.23 18.45 8.35
N THR A 127 -14.51 18.68 8.03
CA THR A 127 -14.91 19.69 7.04
C THR A 127 -14.45 21.09 7.46
N ALA A 128 -14.51 21.41 8.76
CA ALA A 128 -14.03 22.69 9.27
C ALA A 128 -12.52 22.84 9.08
N ASP A 129 -11.75 21.78 9.32
CA ASP A 129 -10.29 21.79 9.15
C ASP A 129 -9.90 21.97 7.67
N ALA A 130 -10.57 21.29 6.74
CA ALA A 130 -10.35 21.45 5.30
C ALA A 130 -10.69 22.87 4.81
N GLY A 131 -11.81 23.44 5.29
CA GLY A 131 -12.19 24.82 5.01
C GLY A 131 -11.18 25.83 5.57
N TYR A 132 -10.71 25.62 6.80
CA TYR A 132 -9.68 26.46 7.42
C TYR A 132 -8.34 26.39 6.67
N LEU A 133 -7.93 25.18 6.24
CA LEU A 133 -6.75 25.01 5.38
C LEU A 133 -6.90 25.79 4.07
N THR A 134 -8.06 25.71 3.42
CA THR A 134 -8.33 26.44 2.17
C THR A 134 -8.18 27.95 2.36
N ARG A 135 -8.71 28.51 3.46
CA ARG A 135 -8.51 29.92 3.81
C ARG A 135 -7.03 30.26 3.94
N ARG A 136 -6.25 29.46 4.67
CA ARG A 136 -4.81 29.70 4.84
C ARG A 136 -4.03 29.59 3.53
N LEU A 137 -4.42 28.66 2.65
CA LEU A 137 -3.83 28.55 1.32
C LEU A 137 -4.08 29.81 0.50
N VAL A 138 -5.31 30.35 0.53
CA VAL A 138 -5.65 31.61 -0.13
C VAL A 138 -4.86 32.77 0.44
N ASP A 139 -4.78 32.89 1.77
CA ASP A 139 -4.04 33.98 2.44
C ASP A 139 -2.56 34.02 2.03
N VAL A 140 -1.94 32.85 1.77
CA VAL A 140 -0.53 32.75 1.33
C VAL A 140 -0.38 32.93 -0.18
N ALA A 141 -1.34 32.46 -0.98
CA ALA A 141 -1.23 32.41 -2.43
C ALA A 141 -1.83 33.63 -3.15
N GLN A 142 -2.55 34.52 -2.46
CA GLN A 142 -3.27 35.64 -3.10
C GLN A 142 -2.40 36.59 -3.94
N ASP A 143 -1.13 36.74 -3.57
CA ASP A 143 -0.20 37.65 -4.27
C ASP A 143 0.42 37.02 -5.53
N VAL A 144 0.12 35.75 -5.82
CA VAL A 144 0.66 35.03 -6.99
C VAL A 144 -0.24 35.29 -8.21
N VAL A 145 0.15 36.27 -9.01
CA VAL A 145 -0.50 36.69 -10.26
C VAL A 145 0.49 36.60 -11.42
N ILE A 146 0.00 36.38 -12.64
CA ILE A 146 0.85 36.45 -13.83
C ILE A 146 1.19 37.92 -14.13
N MET A 147 2.46 38.28 -14.00
CA MET A 147 2.93 39.69 -14.06
C MET A 147 3.81 39.99 -15.27
N GLU A 148 4.42 38.96 -15.87
CA GLU A 148 5.34 39.10 -17.01
C GLU A 148 5.26 37.91 -17.95
N GLU A 149 5.75 38.06 -19.18
CA GLU A 149 5.72 36.98 -20.18
C GLU A 149 6.78 35.91 -19.94
N ASP A 150 8.02 36.34 -19.68
CA ASP A 150 9.18 35.48 -19.51
C ASP A 150 10.13 36.09 -18.47
N CYS A 151 10.56 35.28 -17.49
CA CYS A 151 11.57 35.65 -16.51
C CYS A 151 13.00 35.25 -16.92
N ASP A 152 13.17 34.65 -18.10
CA ASP A 152 14.45 34.16 -18.65
C ASP A 152 15.22 33.18 -17.74
N THR A 153 14.54 32.56 -16.76
CA THR A 153 15.16 31.57 -15.88
C THR A 153 15.75 30.41 -16.67
N LEU A 154 16.99 30.07 -16.35
CA LEU A 154 17.69 28.88 -16.85
C LEU A 154 17.41 27.64 -15.99
N ARG A 155 16.50 27.75 -15.01
CA ARG A 155 16.20 26.69 -14.05
C ARG A 155 14.86 26.06 -14.36
N GLY A 156 14.86 24.73 -14.46
CA GLY A 156 13.66 23.93 -14.70
C GLY A 156 13.58 22.75 -13.75
N ILE A 157 12.48 22.01 -13.87
CA ILE A 157 12.27 20.76 -13.14
C ILE A 157 12.24 19.64 -14.14
N GLU A 158 13.06 18.62 -13.91
CA GLU A 158 13.00 17.37 -14.64
C GLU A 158 11.72 16.61 -14.24
N THR A 159 10.86 16.37 -15.22
CA THR A 159 9.58 15.69 -15.01
C THR A 159 9.58 14.35 -15.72
N THR A 160 9.25 13.30 -14.97
CA THR A 160 9.14 11.90 -15.42
C THR A 160 7.71 11.39 -15.22
N ALA A 161 7.37 10.28 -15.87
CA ALA A 161 6.11 9.58 -15.58
C ALA A 161 6.04 9.18 -14.10
N LEU A 162 4.87 9.36 -13.47
CA LEU A 162 4.68 8.96 -12.07
C LEU A 162 4.44 7.45 -12.02
N LYS A 163 5.44 6.69 -11.55
CA LYS A 163 5.39 5.23 -11.42
C LYS A 163 5.34 4.87 -9.93
N ASP A 164 4.39 4.01 -9.56
CA ASP A 164 4.38 3.33 -8.28
C ASP A 164 4.72 1.86 -8.52
N SER A 165 5.96 1.50 -8.19
CA SER A 165 6.58 0.23 -8.57
C SER A 165 6.50 0.00 -10.09
N GLU A 166 5.69 -0.95 -10.55
CA GLU A 166 5.50 -1.25 -11.98
C GLU A 166 4.27 -0.55 -12.60
N LYS A 167 3.39 0.02 -11.78
CA LYS A 167 2.17 0.66 -12.27
C LYS A 167 2.42 2.13 -12.55
N VAL A 168 2.30 2.52 -13.81
CA VAL A 168 2.24 3.94 -14.19
C VAL A 168 0.93 4.52 -13.67
N ILE A 169 1.01 5.40 -12.67
CA ILE A 169 -0.14 6.12 -12.11
C ILE A 169 -0.55 7.24 -13.05
N ASP A 170 0.43 8.04 -13.50
CA ASP A 170 0.20 9.16 -14.40
C ASP A 170 1.30 9.19 -15.47
N PRO A 171 0.94 9.06 -16.77
CA PRO A 171 1.90 9.06 -17.87
C PRO A 171 2.64 10.38 -17.99
N LEU A 172 3.77 10.37 -18.70
CA LEU A 172 4.59 11.57 -18.89
C LEU A 172 3.81 12.64 -19.65
N SER A 173 3.05 12.25 -20.69
CA SER A 173 2.28 13.16 -21.53
C SER A 173 1.34 14.04 -20.70
N ASN A 174 0.53 13.45 -19.81
CA ASN A 174 -0.38 14.20 -18.93
C ASN A 174 0.33 15.23 -18.05
N ARG A 175 1.54 14.93 -17.58
CA ARG A 175 2.31 15.81 -16.69
C ARG A 175 2.94 17.00 -17.41
N ILE A 176 3.31 16.84 -18.67
CA ILE A 176 4.00 17.88 -19.47
C ILE A 176 3.04 18.74 -20.29
N VAL A 177 1.83 18.26 -20.58
CA VAL A 177 0.84 19.02 -21.37
C VAL A 177 0.57 20.39 -20.76
N GLY A 178 0.62 21.42 -21.61
CA GLY A 178 0.32 22.79 -21.20
C GLY A 178 1.48 23.50 -20.50
N ARG A 179 2.68 22.92 -20.47
CA ARG A 179 3.90 23.54 -19.94
C ARG A 179 4.82 24.00 -21.07
N PHE A 180 5.86 24.75 -20.72
CA PHE A 180 6.93 25.16 -21.63
C PHE A 180 8.20 24.37 -21.35
N THR A 181 8.93 23.98 -22.41
CA THR A 181 10.23 23.33 -22.29
C THR A 181 11.31 24.33 -21.89
N LEU A 182 12.33 23.85 -21.17
CA LEU A 182 13.53 24.64 -20.91
C LEU A 182 14.61 24.40 -21.96
N HIS A 183 14.80 23.14 -22.36
CA HIS A 183 15.81 22.72 -23.34
C HIS A 183 15.14 22.21 -24.63
N ASP A 184 15.92 22.18 -25.71
CA ASP A 184 15.52 21.52 -26.95
C ASP A 184 15.28 20.02 -26.68
N ILE A 185 14.19 19.49 -27.21
CA ILE A 185 13.88 18.06 -27.15
C ILE A 185 14.26 17.44 -28.49
N TYR A 186 15.17 16.47 -28.45
CA TYR A 186 15.63 15.73 -29.62
C TYR A 186 14.97 14.36 -29.71
N HIS A 187 14.79 13.88 -30.94
CA HIS A 187 14.38 12.51 -31.17
C HIS A 187 15.58 11.57 -30.92
N PRO A 188 15.44 10.52 -30.08
CA PRO A 188 16.55 9.67 -29.64
C PRO A 188 17.23 8.88 -30.78
N VAL A 189 16.51 8.62 -31.88
CA VAL A 189 17.01 7.87 -33.04
C VAL A 189 17.50 8.75 -34.19
N THR A 190 16.75 9.81 -34.55
CA THR A 190 17.02 10.63 -35.75
C THR A 190 17.81 11.90 -35.44
N ASP A 191 17.95 12.26 -34.16
CA ASP A 191 18.57 13.50 -33.68
C ASP A 191 17.88 14.78 -34.21
N GLU A 192 16.65 14.64 -34.70
CA GLU A 192 15.82 15.77 -35.14
C GLU A 192 15.19 16.48 -33.94
N ILE A 193 15.09 17.81 -34.02
CA ILE A 193 14.47 18.63 -32.97
C ILE A 193 12.96 18.47 -33.04
N ILE A 194 12.36 17.90 -31.98
CA ILE A 194 10.91 17.74 -31.82
C ILE A 194 10.28 19.06 -31.37
N LEU A 195 10.91 19.72 -30.39
CA LEU A 195 10.43 20.97 -29.81
C LEU A 195 11.63 21.82 -29.37
N LYS A 196 11.61 23.12 -29.66
CA LYS A 196 12.70 24.01 -29.25
C LYS A 196 12.54 24.47 -27.80
N ALA A 197 13.62 24.96 -27.21
CA ALA A 197 13.65 25.56 -25.89
C ALA A 197 12.67 26.75 -25.82
N GLY A 198 11.84 26.77 -24.79
CA GLY A 198 10.87 27.84 -24.56
C GLY A 198 9.61 27.76 -25.43
N GLU A 199 9.40 26.66 -26.16
CA GLU A 199 8.15 26.40 -26.88
C GLU A 199 7.11 25.72 -25.99
N TYR A 200 5.84 25.87 -26.38
CA TYR A 200 4.68 25.36 -25.64
C TYR A 200 4.40 23.91 -26.00
N ILE A 201 4.15 23.07 -24.99
CA ILE A 201 3.86 21.66 -25.18
C ILE A 201 2.35 21.46 -25.36
N ASP A 202 1.93 21.28 -26.61
CA ASP A 202 0.58 20.88 -26.99
C ASP A 202 0.29 19.40 -26.67
N GLU A 203 -0.99 19.04 -26.61
CA GLU A 203 -1.41 17.65 -26.36
C GLU A 203 -0.89 16.65 -27.41
N LYS A 204 -0.84 17.08 -28.68
CA LYS A 204 -0.29 16.25 -29.77
C LYS A 204 1.21 16.02 -29.59
N THR A 205 1.94 17.08 -29.24
CA THR A 205 3.39 17.00 -29.06
C THR A 205 3.75 16.20 -27.81
N ALA A 206 2.99 16.33 -26.73
CA ALA A 206 3.18 15.51 -25.53
C ALA A 206 2.98 14.01 -25.79
N LYS A 207 1.96 13.65 -26.57
CA LYS A 207 1.74 12.26 -27.00
C LYS A 207 2.88 11.75 -27.88
N TYR A 208 3.35 12.58 -28.82
CA TYR A 208 4.47 12.23 -29.67
C TYR A 208 5.78 12.03 -28.87
N ILE A 209 6.07 12.89 -27.89
CA ILE A 209 7.22 12.74 -26.99
C ILE A 209 7.19 11.39 -26.25
N GLU A 210 6.00 10.97 -25.81
CA GLU A 210 5.82 9.69 -25.14
C GLU A 210 5.93 8.49 -26.11
N GLU A 211 5.35 8.57 -27.30
CA GLU A 211 5.46 7.53 -28.35
C GLU A 211 6.90 7.29 -28.80
N VAL A 212 7.70 8.35 -28.82
CA VAL A 212 9.13 8.32 -29.16
C VAL A 212 9.97 7.66 -28.05
N GLY A 213 9.43 7.51 -26.83
CA GLY A 213 10.07 6.81 -25.72
C GLY A 213 11.01 7.70 -24.90
N ILE A 214 10.77 9.01 -24.85
CA ILE A 214 11.52 9.93 -23.99
C ILE A 214 11.07 9.75 -22.52
N GLU A 215 12.02 9.46 -21.63
CA GLU A 215 11.70 9.13 -20.23
C GLU A 215 11.54 10.36 -19.33
N SER A 216 12.29 11.44 -19.61
CA SER A 216 12.27 12.67 -18.83
C SER A 216 12.30 13.91 -19.73
N VAL A 217 11.60 14.97 -19.29
CA VAL A 217 11.61 16.27 -19.96
C VAL A 217 11.84 17.36 -18.91
N THR A 218 12.77 18.27 -19.19
CA THR A 218 12.98 19.45 -18.35
C THR A 218 11.99 20.55 -18.73
N ILE A 219 11.03 20.81 -17.86
CA ILE A 219 9.99 21.84 -18.04
C ILE A 219 10.27 23.05 -17.16
N ARG A 220 9.75 24.22 -17.57
CA ARG A 220 9.69 25.39 -16.72
C ARG A 220 8.63 25.20 -15.64
N SER A 221 8.90 25.76 -14.46
CA SER A 221 8.05 25.61 -13.28
C SER A 221 7.88 26.94 -12.55
N VAL A 222 6.75 27.06 -11.86
CA VAL A 222 6.43 28.15 -10.95
C VAL A 222 7.45 28.24 -9.80
N LEU A 223 8.03 27.09 -9.38
CA LEU A 223 9.02 27.04 -8.29
C LEU A 223 10.40 27.58 -8.67
N THR A 224 10.75 27.56 -9.96
CA THR A 224 12.04 28.04 -10.48
C THR A 224 11.94 29.40 -11.15
N CYS A 225 10.79 30.08 -10.97
CA CYS A 225 10.51 31.38 -11.51
C CYS A 225 11.33 32.47 -10.79
N GLU A 226 11.96 33.35 -11.56
CA GLU A 226 12.81 34.44 -11.03
C GLU A 226 12.09 35.81 -11.01
N THR A 227 10.78 35.84 -11.26
CA THR A 227 9.96 37.05 -11.15
C THR A 227 9.95 37.58 -9.71
N GLU A 228 10.20 38.88 -9.50
CA GLU A 228 10.22 39.47 -8.15
C GLU A 228 8.85 39.45 -7.45
N ARG A 229 7.77 39.66 -8.20
CA ARG A 229 6.38 39.65 -7.70
C ARG A 229 5.48 38.88 -8.65
N GLY A 230 4.79 37.88 -8.13
CA GLY A 230 3.97 37.00 -8.96
C GLY A 230 4.84 36.00 -9.73
N VAL A 231 4.40 35.65 -10.94
CA VAL A 231 5.02 34.60 -11.76
C VAL A 231 4.97 34.94 -13.25
N CYS A 232 5.92 34.37 -13.99
CA CYS A 232 6.00 34.50 -15.44
C CYS A 232 4.99 33.60 -16.19
N ARG A 233 4.48 34.05 -17.34
CA ARG A 233 3.56 33.27 -18.20
C ARG A 233 4.14 31.92 -18.60
N LYS A 234 5.41 31.88 -19.05
CA LYS A 234 6.05 30.62 -19.48
C LYS A 234 6.30 29.63 -18.34
N CYS A 235 6.45 30.13 -17.12
CA CYS A 235 6.70 29.33 -15.92
C CYS A 235 5.42 28.63 -15.43
N TYR A 236 4.28 29.28 -15.64
CA TYR A 236 2.96 28.71 -15.35
C TYR A 236 2.43 27.87 -16.51
N GLY A 237 2.41 28.40 -17.74
CA GLY A 237 1.91 27.69 -18.92
C GLY A 237 0.42 27.92 -19.17
N LYS A 238 -0.33 26.83 -19.32
CA LYS A 238 -1.75 26.81 -19.68
C LYS A 238 -2.65 27.12 -18.48
N ASN A 239 -3.64 27.99 -18.69
CA ASN A 239 -4.75 28.16 -17.76
C ASN A 239 -5.77 27.02 -17.97
N LEU A 240 -5.87 26.12 -16.99
CA LEU A 240 -6.72 24.92 -17.08
C LEU A 240 -8.22 25.23 -17.09
N ALA A 241 -8.65 26.38 -16.58
CA ALA A 241 -10.06 26.74 -16.54
C ALA A 241 -10.60 27.21 -17.91
N THR A 242 -9.77 27.90 -18.67
CA THR A 242 -10.15 28.50 -19.96
C THR A 242 -9.56 27.75 -21.16
N GLY A 243 -8.54 26.93 -20.94
CA GLY A 243 -7.86 26.17 -21.99
C GLY A 243 -6.85 26.98 -22.82
N ARG A 244 -6.75 28.30 -22.60
CA ARG A 244 -5.74 29.17 -23.24
C ARG A 244 -4.43 29.18 -22.46
N ILE A 245 -3.38 29.74 -23.07
CA ILE A 245 -2.16 30.13 -22.36
C ILE A 245 -2.54 31.22 -21.35
N ALA A 246 -1.95 31.19 -20.16
CA ALA A 246 -2.22 32.19 -19.14
C ALA A 246 -1.88 33.61 -19.64
N GLU A 247 -2.67 34.59 -19.21
CA GLU A 247 -2.46 35.99 -19.58
C GLU A 247 -2.07 36.83 -18.37
N MET A 248 -1.49 38.01 -18.62
CA MET A 248 -1.17 38.94 -17.54
C MET A 248 -2.44 39.33 -16.78
N GLY A 249 -2.33 39.31 -15.44
CA GLY A 249 -3.46 39.55 -14.54
C GLY A 249 -4.24 38.29 -14.12
N ASP A 250 -3.95 37.11 -14.70
CA ASP A 250 -4.56 35.86 -14.22
C ASP A 250 -4.10 35.57 -12.77
N ALA A 251 -5.07 35.49 -11.85
CA ALA A 251 -4.83 35.24 -10.41
C ALA A 251 -4.59 33.76 -10.11
N VAL A 252 -3.48 33.22 -10.62
CA VAL A 252 -3.15 31.79 -10.57
C VAL A 252 -2.99 31.24 -9.16
N GLY A 253 -2.59 32.06 -8.19
CA GLY A 253 -2.50 31.65 -6.79
C GLY A 253 -3.84 31.33 -6.15
N ILE A 254 -4.87 32.15 -6.40
CA ILE A 254 -6.24 31.90 -5.94
C ILE A 254 -6.80 30.62 -6.59
N ILE A 255 -6.58 30.47 -7.89
CA ILE A 255 -7.02 29.29 -8.66
C ILE A 255 -6.38 28.03 -8.10
N ALA A 256 -5.07 28.06 -7.81
CA ALA A 256 -4.34 26.93 -7.23
C ALA A 256 -4.84 26.58 -5.83
N ALA A 257 -5.04 27.58 -4.95
CA ALA A 257 -5.54 27.36 -3.60
C ALA A 257 -6.94 26.72 -3.61
N GLN A 258 -7.84 27.17 -4.49
CA GLN A 258 -9.17 26.60 -4.65
C GLN A 258 -9.13 25.17 -5.23
N SER A 259 -8.24 24.94 -6.20
CA SER A 259 -8.06 23.63 -6.85
C SER A 259 -7.52 22.56 -5.89
N ILE A 260 -6.96 22.96 -4.75
CA ILE A 260 -6.58 22.05 -3.65
C ILE A 260 -7.70 21.99 -2.59
N GLY A 261 -8.22 23.16 -2.19
CA GLY A 261 -9.15 23.29 -1.08
C GLY A 261 -10.54 22.70 -1.31
N GLU A 262 -11.14 22.97 -2.49
CA GLU A 262 -12.48 22.46 -2.82
C GLU A 262 -12.47 20.92 -2.95
N PRO A 263 -11.54 20.30 -3.70
CA PRO A 263 -11.48 18.84 -3.74
C PRO A 263 -11.14 18.22 -2.39
N GLY A 264 -10.25 18.84 -1.58
CA GLY A 264 -9.92 18.35 -0.24
C GLY A 264 -11.14 18.33 0.70
N THR A 265 -11.93 19.40 0.67
CA THR A 265 -13.19 19.49 1.45
C THR A 265 -14.21 18.47 0.92
N GLN A 266 -14.34 18.34 -0.39
CA GLN A 266 -15.25 17.40 -1.04
C GLN A 266 -14.90 15.94 -0.75
N LEU A 267 -13.62 15.59 -0.74
CA LEU A 267 -13.13 14.26 -0.39
C LEU A 267 -13.39 13.93 1.08
N THR A 268 -13.21 14.91 1.96
CA THR A 268 -13.55 14.78 3.38
C THR A 268 -15.05 14.54 3.56
N LEU A 269 -15.89 15.28 2.83
CA LEU A 269 -17.32 15.00 2.82
C LEU A 269 -17.58 13.60 2.26
N ARG A 270 -17.25 13.29 1.02
CA ARG A 270 -17.69 12.02 0.38
C ARG A 270 -17.20 10.74 1.07
N THR A 271 -16.01 10.74 1.66
CA THR A 271 -15.38 9.53 2.20
C THR A 271 -15.99 9.10 3.54
N PHE A 272 -16.22 10.03 4.47
CA PHE A 272 -16.62 9.66 5.84
C PHE A 272 -18.14 9.38 5.99
N HIS A 273 -18.99 9.74 5.01
CA HIS A 273 -20.42 9.42 5.07
C HIS A 273 -20.76 7.96 4.73
N VAL A 274 -19.84 7.23 4.11
CA VAL A 274 -19.96 5.76 3.93
C VAL A 274 -19.61 5.02 5.24
N GLY A 275 -19.37 5.80 6.31
CA GLY A 275 -18.89 5.40 7.63
C GLY A 275 -19.43 4.10 8.17
N GLY A 276 -18.50 3.21 8.49
CA GLY A 276 -18.74 2.01 9.28
C GLY A 276 -18.28 0.73 8.60
N ILE A 277 -18.18 0.68 7.27
CA ILE A 277 -17.73 -0.53 6.57
C ILE A 277 -16.22 -0.51 6.48
N ALA A 278 -15.57 -1.55 7.01
CA ALA A 278 -14.16 -1.74 6.80
C ALA A 278 -13.95 -2.43 5.44
N SER A 279 -13.46 -1.69 4.44
CA SER A 279 -12.92 -2.30 3.23
C SER A 279 -11.44 -2.57 3.45
N VAL A 280 -11.11 -3.81 3.82
CA VAL A 280 -9.73 -4.28 3.84
C VAL A 280 -9.43 -4.81 2.45
N SER A 281 -8.45 -4.23 1.76
CA SER A 281 -7.92 -4.82 0.53
C SER A 281 -7.24 -6.14 0.85
N LYS A 282 -7.40 -7.16 -0.01
CA LYS A 282 -6.71 -8.45 0.14
C LYS A 282 -5.22 -8.17 0.36
N THR A 283 -4.66 -8.69 1.45
CA THR A 283 -3.21 -8.59 1.64
C THR A 283 -2.57 -9.59 0.69
N GLU A 284 -1.72 -9.11 -0.20
CA GLU A 284 -0.94 -10.00 -1.06
C GLU A 284 0.02 -10.81 -0.18
N SER A 285 -0.06 -12.12 -0.28
CA SER A 285 0.79 -13.09 0.43
C SER A 285 1.59 -13.97 -0.54
N GLU A 286 1.33 -13.87 -1.84
CA GLU A 286 1.93 -14.68 -2.88
C GLU A 286 2.25 -13.82 -4.10
N ILE A 287 3.36 -14.13 -4.78
CA ILE A 287 3.70 -13.59 -6.09
C ILE A 287 3.55 -14.70 -7.12
N VAL A 288 2.74 -14.45 -8.14
CA VAL A 288 2.49 -15.39 -9.25
C VAL A 288 3.12 -14.87 -10.53
N SER A 289 3.75 -15.77 -11.29
CA SER A 289 4.35 -15.45 -12.58
C SER A 289 3.28 -15.04 -13.60
N LYS A 290 3.46 -13.89 -14.26
CA LYS A 290 2.55 -13.40 -15.30
C LYS A 290 2.98 -13.80 -16.72
N PHE A 291 4.21 -14.28 -16.88
CA PHE A 291 4.84 -14.56 -18.17
C PHE A 291 5.55 -15.90 -18.14
N ASP A 292 5.61 -16.56 -19.30
CA ASP A 292 6.46 -17.72 -19.49
C ASP A 292 7.91 -17.25 -19.66
N GLY A 293 8.83 -17.79 -18.87
CA GLY A 293 10.22 -17.33 -18.93
C GLY A 293 11.17 -18.11 -18.04
N LYS A 294 12.43 -17.68 -18.04
CA LYS A 294 13.48 -18.18 -17.17
C LYS A 294 13.66 -17.23 -16.00
N VAL A 295 13.74 -17.76 -14.80
CA VAL A 295 14.00 -16.99 -13.59
C VAL A 295 15.50 -16.73 -13.44
N GLU A 296 15.88 -15.50 -13.13
CA GLU A 296 17.24 -15.09 -12.80
C GLU A 296 17.23 -14.31 -11.47
N PHE A 297 18.05 -14.73 -10.53
CA PHE A 297 18.19 -14.08 -9.23
C PHE A 297 19.22 -12.95 -9.28
N ASP A 298 18.83 -11.74 -8.87
CA ASP A 298 19.76 -10.61 -8.68
C ASP A 298 19.84 -10.27 -7.19
N ASN A 299 21.04 -10.44 -6.61
CA ASN A 299 21.32 -10.22 -5.18
C ASN A 299 20.38 -10.97 -4.21
N LEU A 300 19.71 -12.02 -4.68
CA LEU A 300 18.85 -12.88 -3.87
C LEU A 300 19.69 -13.97 -3.21
N ARG A 301 19.64 -14.05 -1.88
CA ARG A 301 20.26 -15.14 -1.12
C ARG A 301 19.17 -15.97 -0.48
N THR A 302 19.26 -17.28 -0.63
CA THR A 302 18.32 -18.25 -0.04
C THR A 302 19.04 -19.14 0.95
N ALA A 303 18.31 -19.60 1.96
CA ALA A 303 18.73 -20.63 2.90
C ALA A 303 17.74 -21.78 2.83
N THR A 304 18.22 -23.01 2.75
CA THR A 304 17.37 -24.20 2.79
C THR A 304 16.93 -24.47 4.22
N TYR A 305 15.64 -24.34 4.47
CA TYR A 305 15.00 -24.73 5.72
C TYR A 305 14.37 -26.12 5.55
N VAL A 306 14.67 -27.03 6.47
CA VAL A 306 14.04 -28.35 6.53
C VAL A 306 13.10 -28.34 7.72
N ASP A 307 11.80 -28.40 7.44
CA ASP A 307 10.78 -28.41 8.48
C ASP A 307 10.77 -29.75 9.23
N ASP A 308 10.11 -29.80 10.39
CA ASP A 308 10.08 -31.01 11.23
C ASP A 308 9.38 -32.21 10.56
N ASN A 309 8.63 -31.96 9.48
CA ASN A 309 8.01 -32.96 8.61
C ASN A 309 8.92 -33.48 7.47
N GLY A 310 10.14 -32.94 7.34
CA GLY A 310 11.11 -33.34 6.30
C GLY A 310 10.90 -32.70 4.93
N GLU A 311 10.03 -31.69 4.82
CA GLU A 311 9.87 -30.91 3.59
C GLU A 311 10.94 -29.81 3.51
N GLU A 312 11.66 -29.77 2.39
CA GLU A 312 12.67 -28.74 2.10
C GLU A 312 12.00 -27.51 1.50
N SER A 313 12.20 -26.35 2.12
CA SER A 313 11.72 -25.05 1.65
C SER A 313 12.89 -24.07 1.54
N GLU A 314 12.98 -23.32 0.44
CA GLU A 314 13.98 -22.25 0.32
C GLU A 314 13.43 -20.96 0.92
N VAL A 315 14.12 -20.37 1.89
CA VAL A 315 13.72 -19.13 2.56
C VAL A 315 14.66 -17.99 2.18
N VAL A 316 14.10 -16.84 1.82
CA VAL A 316 14.88 -15.65 1.43
C VAL A 316 15.51 -14.97 2.64
N ILE A 317 16.83 -14.80 2.61
CA ILE A 317 17.62 -14.12 3.65
C ILE A 317 18.16 -12.76 3.20
N SER A 318 18.03 -12.39 1.93
CA SER A 318 18.38 -11.07 1.41
C SER A 318 17.25 -10.05 1.60
N ARG A 319 17.59 -8.80 1.98
CA ARG A 319 16.61 -7.70 2.11
C ARG A 319 16.35 -6.92 0.81
N THR A 320 17.27 -6.99 -0.14
CA THR A 320 17.24 -6.24 -1.41
C THR A 320 17.24 -7.19 -2.61
N GLY A 321 16.71 -8.40 -2.44
CA GLY A 321 16.73 -9.42 -3.50
C GLY A 321 15.69 -9.11 -4.57
N GLU A 322 16.10 -9.17 -5.82
CA GLU A 322 15.23 -9.05 -6.98
C GLU A 322 15.23 -10.35 -7.77
N LEU A 323 14.08 -10.65 -8.38
CA LEU A 323 13.89 -11.76 -9.28
C LEU A 323 13.48 -11.24 -10.64
N ARG A 324 14.26 -11.57 -11.66
CA ARG A 324 13.97 -11.21 -13.05
C ARG A 324 13.40 -12.42 -13.77
N ILE A 325 12.35 -12.20 -14.55
CA ILE A 325 11.88 -13.22 -15.50
C ILE A 325 12.37 -12.79 -16.88
N THR A 326 13.22 -13.60 -17.50
CA THR A 326 13.81 -13.35 -18.81
C THR A 326 13.24 -14.27 -19.87
N ASP A 327 13.39 -13.89 -21.14
CA ASP A 327 13.20 -14.79 -22.28
C ASP A 327 14.14 -16.02 -22.15
N PRO A 328 13.75 -17.24 -22.59
CA PRO A 328 14.66 -18.40 -22.68
C PRO A 328 16.02 -18.13 -23.37
N GLU A 329 16.14 -17.11 -24.22
CA GLU A 329 17.43 -16.67 -24.82
C GLU A 329 18.20 -15.62 -23.99
N GLY A 330 17.65 -15.11 -22.88
CA GLY A 330 18.32 -14.20 -21.93
C GLY A 330 18.49 -12.75 -22.40
N LYS A 331 17.99 -12.37 -23.58
CA LYS A 331 18.19 -11.02 -24.15
C LYS A 331 17.17 -9.97 -23.69
N LYS A 332 16.02 -10.39 -23.15
CA LYS A 332 14.96 -9.48 -22.70
C LYS A 332 14.48 -9.87 -21.31
N VAL A 333 14.43 -8.89 -20.41
CA VAL A 333 13.80 -8.99 -19.09
C VAL A 333 12.33 -8.60 -19.27
N TYR A 334 11.40 -9.50 -18.93
CA TYR A 334 9.97 -9.24 -19.00
C TYR A 334 9.47 -8.47 -17.78
N VAL A 335 9.93 -8.85 -16.59
CA VAL A 335 9.48 -8.28 -15.32
C VAL A 335 10.59 -8.41 -14.27
N THR A 336 10.70 -7.42 -13.38
CA THR A 336 11.62 -7.45 -12.23
C THR A 336 10.80 -7.35 -10.95
N LEU A 337 10.79 -8.42 -10.17
CA LEU A 337 9.97 -8.59 -8.98
C LEU A 337 10.84 -8.47 -7.73
N HIS A 338 10.43 -7.66 -6.77
CA HIS A 338 11.10 -7.56 -5.49
C HIS A 338 10.58 -8.66 -4.55
N ILE A 339 11.46 -9.52 -4.03
CA ILE A 339 11.05 -10.61 -3.13
C ILE A 339 11.25 -10.18 -1.68
N PRO A 340 10.20 -10.26 -0.83
CA PRO A 340 10.32 -9.88 0.56
C PRO A 340 11.22 -10.82 1.36
N TYR A 341 11.96 -10.27 2.32
CA TYR A 341 12.77 -11.03 3.27
C TYR A 341 11.90 -11.99 4.10
N GLY A 342 12.37 -13.23 4.26
CA GLY A 342 11.67 -14.29 4.98
C GLY A 342 10.54 -14.97 4.19
N ALA A 343 10.37 -14.65 2.90
CA ALA A 343 9.48 -15.38 2.01
C ALA A 343 10.01 -16.78 1.72
N THR A 344 9.09 -17.73 1.56
CA THR A 344 9.36 -19.07 1.05
C THR A 344 9.32 -19.03 -0.47
N LEU A 345 10.39 -19.44 -1.12
CA LEU A 345 10.51 -19.58 -2.57
C LEU A 345 10.19 -21.00 -3.02
N PHE A 346 9.42 -21.10 -4.09
CA PHE A 346 9.12 -22.36 -4.77
C PHE A 346 9.92 -22.55 -6.06
N VAL A 347 10.58 -21.49 -6.53
CA VAL A 347 11.37 -21.48 -7.76
C VAL A 347 12.86 -21.40 -7.46
N LYS A 348 13.67 -22.06 -8.29
CA LYS A 348 15.14 -22.04 -8.20
C LYS A 348 15.73 -21.10 -9.25
N ASP A 349 16.96 -20.66 -9.01
CA ASP A 349 17.70 -19.85 -9.98
C ASP A 349 17.86 -20.59 -11.31
N GLY A 350 17.53 -19.92 -12.41
CA GLY A 350 17.55 -20.48 -13.76
C GLY A 350 16.40 -21.43 -14.11
N ALA A 351 15.42 -21.64 -13.22
CA ALA A 351 14.24 -22.46 -13.51
C ALA A 351 13.35 -21.81 -14.58
N LYS A 352 12.65 -22.64 -15.36
CA LYS A 352 11.60 -22.17 -16.26
C LYS A 352 10.30 -22.09 -15.49
N VAL A 353 9.64 -20.94 -15.54
CA VAL A 353 8.32 -20.71 -14.95
C VAL A 353 7.31 -20.45 -16.06
N GLY A 354 6.12 -21.03 -15.90
CA GLY A 354 4.97 -20.75 -16.73
C GLY A 354 4.13 -19.60 -16.16
N ARG A 355 3.26 -19.03 -16.99
CA ARG A 355 2.24 -18.09 -16.55
C ARG A 355 1.27 -18.78 -15.59
N GLY A 356 1.18 -18.29 -14.37
CA GLY A 356 0.32 -18.83 -13.30
C GLY A 356 1.09 -19.57 -12.21
N ASP A 357 2.40 -19.79 -12.37
CA ASP A 357 3.21 -20.47 -11.34
C ASP A 357 3.49 -19.56 -10.15
N VAL A 358 3.35 -20.10 -8.93
CA VAL A 358 3.65 -19.37 -7.70
C VAL A 358 5.17 -19.29 -7.53
N ILE A 359 5.69 -18.08 -7.44
CA ILE A 359 7.12 -17.80 -7.31
C ILE A 359 7.53 -17.87 -5.84
N CYS A 360 6.84 -17.12 -4.99
CA CYS A 360 7.09 -17.10 -3.55
C CYS A 360 5.82 -16.82 -2.76
N GLU A 361 5.81 -17.26 -1.50
CA GLU A 361 4.77 -17.02 -0.51
C GLU A 361 5.39 -16.46 0.77
N TRP A 362 4.70 -15.56 1.46
CA TRP A 362 5.13 -15.06 2.77
C TRP A 362 3.93 -14.86 3.71
N ASP A 363 4.22 -14.76 4.99
CA ASP A 363 3.22 -14.39 5.99
C ASP A 363 2.87 -12.89 5.84
N PRO A 364 1.65 -12.53 5.42
CA PRO A 364 1.28 -11.13 5.23
C PRO A 364 1.21 -10.38 6.57
N PHE A 365 0.90 -11.08 7.68
CA PHE A 365 0.62 -10.49 8.98
C PHE A 365 1.86 -10.30 9.84
N ASN A 366 2.91 -11.07 9.59
CA ASN A 366 4.14 -11.01 10.38
C ASN A 366 5.36 -10.75 9.49
N ALA A 367 6.15 -9.73 9.83
CA ALA A 367 7.54 -9.70 9.41
C ALA A 367 8.32 -10.68 10.28
N VAL A 368 9.16 -11.51 9.67
CA VAL A 368 9.94 -12.51 10.40
C VAL A 368 11.41 -12.11 10.44
N ILE A 369 12.13 -12.55 11.46
CA ILE A 369 13.61 -12.61 11.45
C ILE A 369 13.99 -14.07 11.29
N VAL A 370 14.83 -14.36 10.31
CA VAL A 370 15.27 -15.71 9.94
C VAL A 370 16.75 -15.85 10.26
N SER A 371 17.13 -17.00 10.83
CA SER A 371 18.54 -17.31 11.05
C SER A 371 19.24 -17.66 9.74
N GLU A 372 20.38 -17.02 9.47
CA GLU A 372 21.23 -17.31 8.30
C GLU A 372 22.06 -18.58 8.51
N TYR A 373 22.34 -18.94 9.76
CA TYR A 373 23.24 -20.03 10.14
C TYR A 373 22.58 -20.99 11.11
N SER A 374 23.04 -22.24 11.10
CA SER A 374 22.70 -23.22 12.14
C SER A 374 23.64 -23.04 13.34
N GLY A 375 23.10 -23.05 14.56
CA GLY A 375 23.88 -22.84 15.77
C GLY A 375 23.01 -22.79 17.03
N ILE A 376 23.60 -22.42 18.16
CA ILE A 376 22.91 -22.30 19.45
C ILE A 376 22.49 -20.84 19.64
N ALA A 377 21.22 -20.59 19.90
CA ALA A 377 20.73 -19.25 20.21
C ALA A 377 21.13 -18.84 21.63
N SER A 378 21.74 -17.67 21.77
CA SER A 378 22.09 -17.06 23.05
C SER A 378 21.48 -15.67 23.18
N PHE A 379 20.78 -15.43 24.27
CA PHE A 379 20.07 -14.18 24.51
C PHE A 379 20.97 -13.15 25.21
N GLU A 380 21.13 -11.99 24.58
CA GLU A 380 21.85 -10.85 25.16
C GLU A 380 20.87 -9.73 25.50
N SER A 381 20.93 -9.26 26.76
CA SER A 381 20.08 -8.17 27.25
C SER A 381 18.57 -8.45 27.13
N ILE A 382 18.16 -9.72 27.18
CA ILE A 382 16.75 -10.16 27.18
C ILE A 382 16.39 -10.56 28.63
N GLU A 383 15.87 -9.59 29.40
CA GLU A 383 15.53 -9.72 30.82
C GLU A 383 14.06 -9.41 31.06
N GLU A 384 13.39 -10.27 31.83
CA GLU A 384 11.96 -10.15 32.12
C GLU A 384 11.65 -8.85 32.88
N GLY A 385 10.65 -8.10 32.42
CA GLY A 385 10.21 -6.83 33.01
C GLY A 385 11.09 -5.63 32.68
N VAL A 386 12.25 -5.85 32.05
CA VAL A 386 13.18 -4.78 31.63
C VAL A 386 13.17 -4.61 30.11
N THR A 387 13.38 -5.69 29.36
CA THR A 387 13.46 -5.67 27.88
C THR A 387 12.43 -6.58 27.21
N TYR A 388 11.87 -7.55 27.92
CA TYR A 388 10.68 -8.28 27.45
C TYR A 388 9.64 -8.44 28.57
N ARG A 389 8.39 -8.71 28.17
CA ARG A 389 7.30 -9.09 29.06
C ARG A 389 6.70 -10.41 28.58
N LEU A 390 6.31 -11.26 29.53
CA LEU A 390 5.47 -12.40 29.22
C LEU A 390 4.03 -11.92 29.01
N GLU A 391 3.56 -11.98 27.77
CA GLU A 391 2.15 -11.82 27.45
C GLU A 391 1.52 -13.20 27.59
N ARG A 392 0.69 -13.36 28.63
CA ARG A 392 -0.09 -14.58 28.84
C ARG A 392 -1.45 -14.37 28.24
N ASP A 393 -1.87 -15.32 27.42
CA ASP A 393 -3.24 -15.36 26.94
C ASP A 393 -4.14 -15.92 28.06
N ASP A 394 -5.10 -15.11 28.50
CA ASP A 394 -6.02 -15.46 29.59
C ASP A 394 -6.92 -16.66 29.27
N GLN A 395 -7.09 -17.02 27.99
CA GLN A 395 -7.95 -18.13 27.58
C GLN A 395 -7.18 -19.45 27.38
N THR A 396 -6.00 -19.39 26.78
CA THR A 396 -5.24 -20.59 26.40
C THR A 396 -4.11 -20.90 27.38
N GLY A 397 -3.71 -19.92 28.20
CA GLY A 397 -2.62 -20.06 29.17
C GLY A 397 -1.22 -20.09 28.55
N PHE A 398 -1.12 -19.96 27.22
CA PHE A 398 0.16 -19.85 26.53
C PHE A 398 0.81 -18.50 26.85
N ALA A 399 2.12 -18.51 27.03
CA ALA A 399 2.90 -17.35 27.39
C ALA A 399 3.91 -17.05 26.28
N GLU A 400 3.82 -15.87 25.70
CA GLU A 400 4.76 -15.41 24.67
C GLU A 400 5.67 -14.31 25.21
N LYS A 401 6.93 -14.31 24.77
CA LYS A 401 7.92 -13.28 25.14
C LYS A 401 7.83 -12.13 24.15
N VAL A 402 7.29 -11.00 24.59
CA VAL A 402 7.15 -9.78 23.77
C VAL A 402 8.19 -8.76 24.19
N ILE A 403 8.98 -8.26 23.24
CA ILE A 403 9.96 -7.21 23.49
C ILE A 403 9.24 -5.89 23.82
N ILE A 404 9.60 -5.31 24.97
CA ILE A 404 9.09 -4.02 25.42
C ILE A 404 10.17 -2.96 25.24
N GLU A 405 9.77 -1.69 25.22
CA GLU A 405 10.74 -0.59 25.18
C GLU A 405 11.60 -0.62 26.45
N PRO A 406 12.94 -0.75 26.32
CA PRO A 406 13.81 -0.88 27.47
C PRO A 406 13.81 0.43 28.27
N LYS A 407 13.58 0.35 29.59
CA LYS A 407 13.67 1.52 30.49
C LYS A 407 15.04 2.22 30.43
N ASN A 408 16.08 1.47 30.06
CA ASN A 408 17.44 1.95 29.92
C ASN A 408 17.89 1.81 28.46
N LYS A 409 18.06 2.93 27.75
CA LYS A 409 18.38 2.98 26.31
C LYS A 409 19.72 2.32 25.91
N ARG A 410 20.53 1.89 26.89
CA ARG A 410 21.81 1.17 26.64
C ARG A 410 21.66 -0.34 26.49
N LYS A 411 20.53 -0.94 26.90
CA LYS A 411 20.28 -2.37 26.72
C LYS A 411 19.48 -2.59 25.44
N ILE A 412 20.12 -3.10 24.39
CA ILE A 412 19.48 -3.46 23.13
C ILE A 412 19.24 -4.98 23.19
N PRO A 413 17.99 -5.46 23.13
CA PRO A 413 17.71 -6.89 23.13
C PRO A 413 18.23 -7.51 21.82
N THR A 414 19.11 -8.49 21.94
CA THR A 414 19.82 -9.10 20.81
C THR A 414 19.86 -10.61 20.96
N ILE A 415 19.57 -11.33 19.88
CA ILE A 415 19.75 -12.80 19.79
C ILE A 415 21.05 -13.06 19.04
N ARG A 416 22.00 -13.75 19.66
CA ARG A 416 23.24 -14.19 19.03
C ARG A 416 23.12 -15.67 18.65
N ILE A 417 23.63 -16.02 17.48
CA ILE A 417 23.77 -17.42 17.05
C ILE A 417 25.24 -17.79 17.21
N LEU A 418 25.50 -18.77 18.08
CA LEU A 418 26.84 -19.25 18.43
C LEU A 418 27.13 -20.59 17.76
N THR A 419 28.40 -20.85 17.45
CA THR A 419 28.86 -22.22 17.13
C THR A 419 28.86 -23.09 18.39
N PRO A 420 28.92 -24.43 18.26
CA PRO A 420 29.15 -25.32 19.40
C PRO A 420 30.45 -25.01 20.18
N GLU A 421 31.39 -24.30 19.55
CA GLU A 421 32.68 -23.88 20.11
C GLU A 421 32.61 -22.53 20.83
N GLY A 422 31.46 -21.83 20.77
CA GLY A 422 31.21 -20.56 21.46
C GLY A 422 31.52 -19.30 20.65
N ASP A 423 31.89 -19.43 19.37
CA ASP A 423 32.15 -18.29 18.49
C ASP A 423 30.84 -17.70 17.95
N GLU A 424 30.79 -16.37 17.89
CA GLU A 424 29.62 -15.64 17.39
C GLU A 424 29.58 -15.64 15.85
N LEU A 425 28.56 -16.29 15.29
CA LEU A 425 28.32 -16.29 13.84
C LEU A 425 27.57 -15.03 13.41
N ARG A 426 26.50 -14.69 14.14
CA ARG A 426 25.61 -13.58 13.79
C ARG A 426 24.82 -13.08 14.99
N SER A 427 24.55 -11.78 15.02
CA SER A 427 23.68 -11.13 16.02
C SER A 427 22.46 -10.48 15.35
N TYR A 428 21.28 -10.68 15.93
CA TYR A 428 20.00 -10.12 15.49
C TYR A 428 19.42 -9.20 16.56
N ASN A 429 19.32 -7.91 16.27
CA ASN A 429 18.69 -6.95 17.18
C ASN A 429 17.17 -7.01 17.06
N LEU A 430 16.48 -7.03 18.20
CA LEU A 430 15.03 -7.17 18.25
C LEU A 430 14.35 -5.80 18.38
N PRO A 431 13.40 -5.45 17.49
CA PRO A 431 12.60 -4.25 17.64
C PRO A 431 11.56 -4.40 18.76
N VAL A 432 11.08 -3.27 19.26
CA VAL A 432 9.98 -3.23 20.24
C VAL A 432 8.70 -3.78 19.61
N GLY A 433 7.98 -4.63 20.34
CA GLY A 433 6.79 -5.34 19.87
C GLY A 433 7.07 -6.64 19.10
N ALA A 434 8.34 -7.07 19.03
CA ALA A 434 8.70 -8.36 18.47
C ALA A 434 8.39 -9.51 19.44
N TYR A 435 7.87 -10.62 18.90
CA TYR A 435 7.58 -11.87 19.60
C TYR A 435 8.72 -12.86 19.34
N ILE A 436 9.33 -13.36 20.41
CA ILE A 436 10.41 -14.34 20.31
C ILE A 436 9.80 -15.74 20.25
N SER A 437 10.14 -16.51 19.21
CA SER A 437 9.60 -17.87 18.99
C SER A 437 10.53 -18.98 19.47
N ILE A 438 11.72 -18.64 19.96
CA ILE A 438 12.75 -19.58 20.42
C ILE A 438 13.09 -19.39 21.91
N GLU A 439 13.72 -20.38 22.50
CA GLU A 439 14.26 -20.31 23.87
C GLU A 439 15.78 -20.06 23.89
N ASP A 440 16.28 -19.60 25.04
CA ASP A 440 17.71 -19.39 25.25
C ASP A 440 18.42 -20.75 25.36
N GLY A 441 19.50 -20.94 24.61
CA GLY A 441 20.21 -22.21 24.50
C GLY A 441 19.61 -23.22 23.50
N GLN A 442 18.55 -22.86 22.77
CA GLN A 442 17.95 -23.74 21.76
C GLN A 442 18.82 -23.86 20.50
N GLU A 443 18.92 -25.06 19.94
CA GLU A 443 19.51 -25.26 18.60
C GLU A 443 18.59 -24.71 17.52
N VAL A 444 19.12 -23.82 16.68
CA VAL A 444 18.43 -23.17 15.57
C VAL A 444 19.04 -23.66 14.26
N LYS A 445 18.19 -23.98 13.28
CA LYS A 445 18.61 -24.34 11.92
C LYS A 445 18.69 -23.09 11.03
N ALA A 446 19.57 -23.11 10.01
CA ALA A 446 19.54 -22.10 8.95
C ALA A 446 18.16 -22.07 8.27
N GLY A 447 17.63 -20.88 8.00
CA GLY A 447 16.30 -20.68 7.44
C GLY A 447 15.14 -20.74 8.47
N GLN A 448 15.42 -21.06 9.73
CA GLN A 448 14.40 -21.07 10.79
C GLN A 448 14.01 -19.66 11.20
N LYS A 449 12.70 -19.43 11.34
CA LYS A 449 12.12 -18.16 11.84
C LYS A 449 12.34 -18.08 13.35
N ILE A 450 13.13 -17.11 13.81
CA ILE A 450 13.49 -16.93 15.22
C ILE A 450 12.60 -15.91 15.94
N VAL A 451 12.07 -14.94 15.19
CA VAL A 451 11.28 -13.82 15.72
C VAL A 451 10.15 -13.51 14.76
N LYS A 452 8.97 -13.24 15.31
CA LYS A 452 7.82 -12.71 14.58
C LYS A 452 7.57 -11.27 15.01
N ILE A 453 7.33 -10.39 14.05
CA ILE A 453 7.03 -8.98 14.27
C ILE A 453 5.67 -8.73 13.61
N PRO A 454 4.60 -8.57 14.38
CA PRO A 454 3.28 -8.27 13.84
C PRO A 454 3.36 -6.99 12.99
N ARG A 455 2.97 -7.10 11.73
CA ARG A 455 2.82 -5.94 10.86
C ARG A 455 1.54 -5.22 11.26
N ASN A 456 1.65 -3.93 11.50
CA ASN A 456 0.48 -3.06 11.59
C ASN A 456 -0.11 -2.87 10.18
N LEU A 457 -0.78 -3.89 9.66
CA LEU A 457 -1.53 -3.84 8.39
C LEU A 457 -2.78 -2.95 8.50
N GLY A 458 -3.15 -2.56 9.72
CA GLY A 458 -4.36 -1.78 10.01
C GLY A 458 -4.25 -0.29 9.72
N LYS A 459 -3.61 0.13 8.62
CA LYS A 459 -4.09 1.36 8.00
C LYS A 459 -5.32 0.97 7.20
N ILE A 460 -6.49 1.27 7.75
CA ILE A 460 -7.68 1.47 6.93
C ILE A 460 -7.22 2.44 5.85
N GLN A 461 -7.05 1.97 4.61
CA GLN A 461 -6.93 2.87 3.48
C GLN A 461 -8.30 3.55 3.37
N ASP A 462 -8.46 4.63 4.14
CA ASP A 462 -9.49 5.59 3.85
C ASP A 462 -9.20 6.10 2.44
N ILE A 463 -10.25 6.38 1.66
CA ILE A 463 -10.12 6.89 0.28
C ILE A 463 -9.28 8.20 0.24
N THR A 464 -9.04 8.80 1.41
CA THR A 464 -8.24 10.01 1.65
C THR A 464 -6.85 9.79 2.26
N GLY A 465 -6.44 8.56 2.59
CA GLY A 465 -5.16 8.23 3.26
C GLY A 465 -5.25 7.87 4.74
#